data_AF-A0A438I8B9-F1
#
_entry.id   AF-A0A438I8B9-F1
#
_cell.length_a   1.000
_cell.length_b   1.000
_cell.length_c   1.000
_cell.angle_alpha   90.00
_cell.angle_beta   90.00
_cell.angle_gamma   90.00
#
_symmetry.space_group_name_H-M   'P 1'
#
loop_
_entity.id
_entity.type
_entity.pdbx_description
1 polymer ?
#
loop_
_entity_poly.entity_id
_entity_poly.type
_entity_poly.pdbx_seq_one_letter_code
_entity_poly.pdbx_strand_id
1 'polypeptide(L)'
;MLGLMEDKDHVIALHLNEILYLSFPLSHVLLSRLGLGRNPRIWEEPLNFNPEQHLNASTIQVVELNEPNLRFTSFSARRRGCTGMAFGSTIAVMLLAMLFQGLTWSLPPGQQEIDFLKSRNDLSLLQNLCMP
;
A
#
# COMPACT_ATOMS: atom_id res chain seq x y z
N MET A 1 6.27 -16.97 1.73
CA MET A 1 5.74 -15.71 2.30
C MET A 1 4.41 -16.00 2.98
N LEU A 2 4.31 -15.87 4.30
CA LEU A 2 3.08 -16.17 5.06
C LEU A 2 2.10 -14.99 4.98
N GLY A 3 0.84 -15.29 4.64
CA GLY A 3 -0.31 -14.41 4.85
C GLY A 3 -0.98 -14.78 6.18
N LEU A 4 -1.37 -13.76 6.95
CA LEU A 4 -2.18 -13.96 8.15
C LEU A 4 -3.65 -14.00 7.75
N MET A 5 -4.30 -15.12 8.03
CA MET A 5 -5.74 -15.33 7.87
C MET A 5 -6.37 -15.26 9.26
N GLU A 6 -7.34 -14.37 9.44
CA GLU A 6 -8.08 -14.21 10.69
C GLU A 6 -9.49 -14.78 10.49
N ASP A 7 -9.78 -15.91 11.14
CA ASP A 7 -11.13 -16.42 11.33
C ASP A 7 -11.52 -16.22 12.80
N LYS A 8 -12.82 -16.11 13.09
CA LYS A 8 -13.36 -15.52 14.33
C LYS A 8 -12.87 -16.10 15.66
N ASP A 9 -12.15 -17.22 15.67
CA ASP A 9 -11.50 -17.75 16.87
C ASP A 9 -10.04 -18.20 16.66
N HIS A 10 -9.47 -18.13 15.44
CA HIS A 10 -8.13 -18.67 15.13
C HIS A 10 -7.38 -17.85 14.06
N VAL A 11 -6.15 -17.43 14.38
CA VAL A 11 -5.20 -16.87 13.40
C VAL A 11 -4.47 -18.02 12.73
N ILE A 12 -4.79 -18.29 11.46
CA ILE A 12 -4.08 -19.31 10.66
C ILE A 12 -3.07 -18.58 9.77
N ALA A 13 -1.79 -18.82 10.02
CA ALA A 13 -0.72 -18.31 9.18
C ALA A 13 -0.50 -19.30 8.02
N LEU A 14 -1.02 -18.98 6.83
CA LEU A 14 -0.89 -19.83 5.65
C LEU A 14 0.16 -19.26 4.69
N HIS A 15 0.91 -20.12 4.02
CA HIS A 15 1.77 -19.67 2.94
C HIS A 15 0.89 -19.11 1.81
N LEU A 16 1.18 -17.93 1.25
CA LEU A 16 0.32 -17.28 0.23
C LEU A 16 0.07 -18.18 -1.00
N ASN A 17 1.03 -19.06 -1.33
CA ASN A 17 0.84 -20.08 -2.37
C ASN A 17 -0.24 -21.11 -2.00
N GLU A 18 -0.41 -21.45 -0.71
CA GLU A 18 -1.40 -22.43 -0.25
C GLU A 18 -2.83 -21.86 -0.21
N ILE A 19 -2.98 -20.56 0.11
CA ILE A 19 -4.29 -19.87 0.08
C ILE A 19 -4.90 -19.91 -1.34
N LEU A 20 -4.07 -19.91 -2.38
CA LEU A 20 -4.51 -19.92 -3.78
C LEU A 20 -5.03 -21.29 -4.26
N TYR A 21 -4.66 -22.38 -3.59
CA TYR A 21 -5.08 -23.75 -3.95
C TYR A 21 -6.15 -24.33 -3.01
N LEU A 22 -6.39 -23.69 -1.86
CA LEU A 22 -7.43 -24.11 -0.93
C LEU A 22 -8.77 -23.51 -1.34
N SER A 23 -9.64 -24.35 -1.91
CA SER A 23 -11.07 -24.04 -2.01
C SER A 23 -11.67 -24.20 -0.63
N PHE A 24 -11.99 -23.09 0.03
CA PHE A 24 -12.71 -23.10 1.29
C PHE A 24 -14.20 -22.87 1.02
N PRO A 25 -15.00 -23.92 0.84
CA PRO A 25 -16.45 -23.74 0.75
C PRO A 25 -16.94 -23.17 2.09
N LEU A 26 -17.60 -22.01 2.03
CA LEU A 26 -18.17 -21.24 3.16
C LEU A 26 -17.22 -20.44 4.08
N SER A 27 -15.91 -20.32 3.82
CA SER A 27 -15.07 -19.44 4.66
C SER A 27 -14.88 -18.03 4.07
N HIS A 28 -14.75 -17.03 4.94
CA HIS A 28 -14.33 -15.69 4.57
C HIS A 28 -12.83 -15.54 4.83
N VAL A 29 -12.05 -15.27 3.79
CA VAL A 29 -10.61 -15.00 3.90
C VAL A 29 -10.38 -13.50 3.79
N LEU A 30 -9.86 -12.89 4.84
CA LEU A 30 -9.46 -11.48 4.84
C LEU A 30 -7.93 -11.36 4.74
N LEU A 31 -7.46 -10.58 3.77
CA LEU A 31 -6.04 -10.30 3.59
C LEU A 31 -5.70 -8.95 4.24
N SER A 32 -4.79 -8.96 5.22
CA SER A 32 -4.33 -7.73 5.86
C SER A 32 -3.40 -6.94 4.94
N ARG A 33 -3.91 -5.84 4.37
CA ARG A 33 -3.12 -4.91 3.54
C ARG A 33 -1.96 -4.30 4.32
N LEU A 34 -2.21 -3.91 5.57
CA LEU A 34 -1.17 -3.37 6.46
C LEU A 34 -0.13 -4.43 6.82
N GLY A 35 -0.57 -5.67 7.07
CA GLY A 35 0.33 -6.78 7.37
C GLY A 35 1.29 -7.11 6.23
N LEU A 36 0.83 -7.04 4.98
CA LEU A 36 1.68 -7.22 3.81
C LEU A 36 2.66 -6.05 3.63
N GLY A 37 2.15 -4.81 3.62
CA GLY A 37 2.96 -3.62 3.37
C GLY A 37 3.95 -3.27 4.48
N ARG A 38 3.76 -3.79 5.71
CA ARG A 38 4.64 -3.53 6.86
C ARG A 38 5.41 -4.77 7.34
N ASN A 39 5.48 -5.81 6.52
CA ASN A 39 6.15 -7.05 6.91
C ASN A 39 7.68 -6.88 6.92
N PRO A 40 8.37 -6.96 8.08
CA PRO A 40 9.82 -6.78 8.16
C PRO A 40 10.62 -7.94 7.52
N ARG A 41 9.95 -9.06 7.19
CA ARG A 41 10.60 -10.17 6.47
C ARG A 41 10.71 -9.93 4.96
N ILE A 42 10.05 -8.89 4.45
CA ILE A 42 9.93 -8.58 3.02
C ILE A 42 10.48 -7.19 2.73
N TRP A 43 10.12 -6.24 3.59
CA TRP A 43 10.54 -4.85 3.49
C TRP A 43 11.61 -4.57 4.53
N GLU A 44 12.72 -4.03 4.07
CA GLU A 44 13.71 -3.39 4.94
C GLU A 44 13.10 -2.10 5.48
N GLU A 45 13.19 -1.87 6.79
CA GLU A 45 12.61 -0.69 7.46
C GLU A 45 11.13 -0.41 7.07
N PRO A 46 10.18 -1.33 7.30
CA PRO A 46 8.80 -1.28 6.78
C PRO A 46 7.95 -0.07 7.23
N LEU A 47 8.43 0.68 8.22
CA LEU A 47 7.75 1.86 8.76
C LEU A 47 8.33 3.16 8.21
N ASN A 48 9.50 3.10 7.56
CA ASN A 48 10.12 4.25 6.94
C ASN A 48 9.53 4.49 5.54
N PHE A 49 9.30 5.74 5.18
CA PHE A 49 8.84 6.07 3.83
C PHE A 49 10.03 6.07 2.87
N ASN A 50 10.19 4.97 2.12
CA ASN A 50 11.22 4.82 1.12
C ASN A 50 10.62 4.51 -0.27
N PRO A 51 10.39 5.51 -1.15
CA PRO A 51 9.80 5.25 -2.47
C PRO A 51 10.72 4.47 -3.40
N GLU A 52 12.05 4.56 -3.22
CA GLU A 52 13.04 3.91 -4.08
C GLU A 52 13.03 2.38 -3.95
N GLN A 53 12.50 1.84 -2.85
CA GLN A 53 12.37 0.39 -2.65
C GLN A 53 11.48 -0.31 -3.71
N HIS A 54 10.67 0.45 -4.44
CA HIS A 54 9.83 -0.04 -5.53
C HIS A 54 10.53 0.02 -6.90
N LEU A 55 11.70 0.65 -6.97
CA LEU A 55 12.52 0.72 -8.18
C LEU A 55 13.45 -0.50 -8.22
N ASN A 56 13.50 -1.20 -9.35
CA ASN A 56 14.45 -2.29 -9.53
C ASN A 56 15.79 -1.70 -10.01
N ALA A 57 16.87 -1.89 -9.24
CA ALA A 57 18.20 -1.37 -9.56
C ALA A 57 18.75 -1.83 -10.93
N SER A 58 18.19 -2.91 -11.49
CA SER A 58 18.62 -3.51 -12.75
C SER A 58 17.75 -3.13 -13.96
N THR A 59 16.64 -2.42 -13.79
CA THR A 59 15.83 -1.97 -14.93
C THR A 59 15.10 -0.67 -14.59
N ILE A 60 15.25 0.34 -15.44
CA ILE A 60 14.38 1.52 -15.48
C ILE A 60 12.99 1.05 -15.96
N GLN A 61 12.29 0.31 -15.10
CA GLN A 61 10.95 -0.17 -15.35
C GLN A 61 9.95 0.80 -14.75
N VAL A 62 8.83 0.93 -15.47
CA VAL A 62 7.63 1.59 -14.98
C VAL A 62 7.22 0.93 -13.67
N VAL A 63 6.99 1.72 -12.62
CA VAL A 63 6.47 1.20 -11.35
C VAL A 63 5.06 0.66 -11.60
N GLU A 64 4.91 -0.66 -11.51
CA GLU A 64 3.61 -1.31 -11.65
C GLU A 64 2.92 -1.45 -10.29
N LEU A 65 1.66 -1.00 -10.21
CA LEU A 65 0.82 -1.16 -9.02
C LEU A 65 0.17 -2.56 -8.93
N ASN A 66 0.45 -3.43 -9.90
CA ASN A 66 0.08 -4.83 -9.92
C ASN A 66 1.29 -5.69 -9.50
N GLU A 67 1.37 -6.04 -8.22
CA GLU A 67 2.52 -6.82 -7.71
C GLU A 67 2.22 -8.33 -7.78
N PRO A 68 2.95 -9.11 -8.60
CA PRO A 68 2.63 -10.51 -8.84
C PRO A 68 2.91 -11.43 -7.64
N ASN A 69 3.83 -11.02 -6.74
CA ASN A 69 4.25 -11.79 -5.57
C ASN A 69 3.44 -11.46 -4.30
N LEU A 70 2.44 -10.58 -4.40
CA LEU A 70 1.64 -10.06 -3.29
C LEU A 70 2.48 -9.48 -2.13
N ARG A 71 3.66 -8.91 -2.42
CA ARG A 71 4.46 -8.17 -1.41
C ARG A 71 3.69 -7.01 -0.78
N PHE A 72 2.80 -6.42 -1.58
CA PHE A 72 1.79 -5.46 -1.17
C PHE A 72 0.58 -5.59 -2.10
N THR A 73 -0.54 -4.94 -1.77
CA THR A 73 -1.72 -4.91 -2.64
C THR A 73 -2.42 -3.55 -2.59
N SER A 74 -2.43 -2.85 -3.74
CA SER A 74 -3.11 -1.56 -3.90
C SER A 74 -4.52 -1.73 -4.46
N PHE A 75 -4.66 -2.50 -5.54
CA PHE A 75 -5.90 -2.66 -6.31
C PHE A 75 -6.44 -4.10 -6.30
N SER A 76 -6.17 -4.87 -5.25
CA SER A 76 -6.38 -6.34 -5.26
C SER A 76 -5.55 -7.00 -6.39
N ALA A 77 -5.67 -8.30 -6.59
CA ALA A 77 -4.89 -9.02 -7.60
C ALA A 77 -5.68 -10.16 -8.27
N ARG A 78 -5.19 -10.58 -9.43
CA ARG A 78 -5.68 -11.73 -10.21
C ARG A 78 -7.18 -11.62 -10.53
N ARG A 79 -7.94 -12.72 -10.42
CA ARG A 79 -9.36 -12.81 -10.78
C ARG A 79 -10.28 -11.88 -9.99
N ARG A 80 -9.83 -11.38 -8.83
CA ARG A 80 -10.55 -10.40 -8.00
C ARG A 80 -9.87 -9.03 -7.99
N GLY A 81 -8.99 -8.76 -8.96
CA GLY A 81 -8.35 -7.46 -9.13
C GLY A 81 -9.37 -6.38 -9.49
N CYS A 82 -9.11 -5.15 -9.06
CA CYS A 82 -9.91 -3.99 -9.43
C CYS A 82 -9.80 -3.76 -10.93
N THR A 83 -10.95 -3.78 -11.62
CA THR A 83 -11.03 -3.49 -13.05
C THR A 83 -10.61 -2.05 -13.40
N GLY A 84 -10.71 -1.13 -12.43
CA GLY A 84 -10.30 0.27 -12.55
C GLY A 84 -8.84 0.54 -12.23
N MET A 85 -7.99 -0.47 -12.07
CA MET A 85 -6.58 -0.30 -11.69
C MET A 85 -5.84 0.67 -12.63
N ALA A 86 -5.91 0.45 -13.95
CA ALA A 86 -5.21 1.30 -14.92
C ALA A 86 -5.69 2.76 -14.84
N PHE A 87 -7.00 2.98 -14.78
CA PHE A 87 -7.60 4.30 -14.70
C PHE A 87 -7.21 5.04 -13.40
N GLY A 88 -7.36 4.37 -12.25
CA GLY A 88 -7.00 4.94 -10.95
C GLY A 88 -5.52 5.26 -10.83
N SER A 89 -4.65 4.40 -11.37
CA SER A 89 -3.20 4.63 -11.40
C SER A 89 -2.85 5.87 -12.21
N THR A 90 -3.41 6.00 -13.42
CA THR A 90 -3.18 7.16 -14.30
C THR A 90 -3.63 8.45 -13.64
N ILE A 91 -4.82 8.49 -13.05
CA ILE A 91 -5.33 9.68 -12.35
C ILE A 91 -4.43 10.03 -11.16
N ALA A 92 -4.02 9.06 -10.35
CA ALA A 92 -3.15 9.31 -9.21
C ALA A 92 -1.81 9.92 -9.63
N VAL A 93 -1.19 9.39 -10.69
CA VAL A 93 0.06 9.93 -11.24
C VAL A 93 -0.13 11.34 -11.80
N MET A 94 -1.22 11.58 -12.54
CA MET A 94 -1.53 12.91 -13.08
C MET A 94 -1.73 13.93 -11.96
N LEU A 95 -2.53 13.60 -10.94
CA LEU A 95 -2.77 14.48 -9.80
C LEU A 95 -1.47 14.77 -9.05
N LEU A 96 -0.62 13.77 -8.83
CA LEU A 96 0.68 13.96 -8.19
C LEU A 96 1.60 14.86 -9.03
N ALA A 97 1.63 14.68 -10.35
CA ALA A 97 2.40 15.54 -11.26
C ALA A 97 1.88 16.98 -11.24
N MET A 98 0.56 17.18 -11.24
CA MET A 98 -0.06 18.51 -11.14
C MET A 98 0.26 19.18 -9.79
N LEU A 99 0.25 18.42 -8.70
CA LEU A 99 0.63 18.88 -7.37
C LEU A 99 2.09 19.36 -7.32
N PHE A 100 3.02 18.64 -7.97
CA PHE A 100 4.41 19.05 -8.03
C PHE A 100 4.67 20.22 -8.98
N GLN A 101 3.94 20.31 -10.10
CA GLN A 101 4.15 21.37 -11.09
C GLN A 101 3.42 22.67 -10.75
N GLY A 102 2.24 22.58 -10.14
CA GLY A 102 1.32 23.70 -9.95
C GLY A 102 1.39 24.37 -8.57
N LEU A 103 2.05 23.75 -7.59
CA LEU A 103 2.12 24.27 -6.23
C LEU A 103 3.57 24.49 -5.76
N THR A 104 3.76 25.58 -5.01
CA THR A 104 4.98 25.79 -4.23
C THR A 104 4.72 25.31 -2.81
N TRP A 105 5.51 24.35 -2.35
CA TRP A 105 5.37 23.73 -1.04
C TRP A 105 6.20 24.52 -0.04
N SER A 106 5.57 25.00 1.03
CA SER A 106 6.24 25.66 2.15
C SER A 106 5.60 25.21 3.46
N LEU A 107 6.38 25.15 4.53
CA LEU A 107 5.85 24.87 5.86
C LEU A 107 5.21 26.14 6.43
N PRO A 108 4.14 26.02 7.24
CA PRO A 108 3.60 27.15 7.98
C PRO A 108 4.69 27.84 8.83
N PRO A 109 4.63 29.17 8.98
CA PRO A 109 5.61 29.89 9.77
C PRO A 109 5.63 29.37 11.21
N GLY A 110 6.82 28.98 11.68
CA GLY A 110 7.02 28.43 13.03
C GLY A 110 7.02 26.90 13.11
N GLN A 111 6.77 26.18 12.01
CA GLN A 111 6.83 24.72 11.95
C GLN A 111 8.09 24.26 11.22
N GLN A 112 8.90 23.39 11.85
CA GLN A 112 10.14 22.85 11.27
C GLN A 112 9.94 21.46 10.63
N GLU A 113 8.92 20.73 11.04
CA GLU A 113 8.66 19.36 10.59
C GLU A 113 7.16 19.09 10.46
N ILE A 114 6.80 18.24 9.50
CA ILE A 114 5.42 17.75 9.35
C ILE A 114 5.31 16.46 10.16
N ASP A 115 4.47 16.48 11.19
CA ASP A 115 4.24 15.30 12.02
C ASP A 115 3.27 14.33 11.32
N PHE A 116 3.69 13.08 11.14
CA PHE A 116 2.92 12.02 10.48
C PHE A 116 2.16 11.13 11.47
N LEU A 117 1.69 11.68 12.60
CA LEU A 117 0.98 10.88 13.61
C LEU A 117 -0.18 10.10 13.01
N LYS A 118 -0.18 8.81 13.31
CA LYS A 118 -1.26 7.90 12.94
C LYS A 118 -2.55 8.33 13.66
N SER A 119 -3.55 8.79 12.91
CA SER A 119 -4.90 8.96 13.42
C SER A 119 -5.40 7.63 13.99
N ARG A 120 -6.00 7.67 15.19
CA ARG A 120 -6.58 6.48 15.85
C ARG A 120 -7.77 5.90 15.07
N ASN A 121 -8.30 6.65 14.11
CA ASN A 121 -9.33 6.22 13.16
C ASN A 121 -8.69 6.09 11.76
N ASP A 122 -8.57 4.85 11.27
CA ASP A 122 -7.76 4.43 10.11
C ASP A 122 -8.20 4.98 8.71
N LEU A 123 -8.90 6.12 8.61
CA LEU A 123 -9.35 6.67 7.32
C LEU A 123 -9.23 8.20 7.13
N SER A 124 -8.74 8.95 8.11
CA SER A 124 -8.54 10.40 7.95
C SER A 124 -7.06 10.70 7.67
N LEU A 125 -6.69 10.81 6.40
CA LEU A 125 -5.39 11.33 5.99
C LEU A 125 -5.39 12.86 6.04
N LEU A 126 -4.39 13.40 6.75
CA LEU A 126 -3.80 14.73 6.62
C LEU A 126 -4.66 15.94 7.05
N GLN A 127 -4.79 16.10 8.36
CA GLN A 127 -4.77 17.44 8.95
C GLN A 127 -3.32 17.94 8.88
N ASN A 128 -3.07 19.14 8.35
CA ASN A 128 -1.78 19.87 8.30
C ASN A 128 -1.07 20.04 6.94
N LEU A 129 -1.75 19.91 5.80
CA LEU A 129 -1.28 20.61 4.60
C LEU A 129 -1.99 21.96 4.51
N CYS A 130 -1.28 23.03 4.89
CA CYS A 130 -1.72 24.39 4.60
C CYS A 130 -1.50 24.63 3.10
N MET A 131 -2.58 24.58 2.32
CA MET A 131 -2.57 25.16 0.97
C MET A 131 -2.84 26.67 1.11
N PRO A 132 -2.18 27.53 0.32
CA PRO A 132 -2.55 28.94 0.20
C PRO A 132 -3.94 29.13 -0.41
#